data_AF-A0A1J8PZI3-F1
#
_entry.id   AF-A0A1J8PZI3-F1
#
_cell.length_a   1.000
_cell.length_b   1.000
_cell.length_c   1.000
_cell.angle_alpha   90.00
_cell.angle_beta   90.00
_cell.angle_gamma   90.00
#
_symmetry.space_group_name_H-M   'P 1'
#
loop_
_entity.id
_entity.type
_entity.pdbx_description
1 polymer ?
#
loop_
_entity_poly.entity_id
_entity_poly.type
_entity_poly.pdbx_seq_one_letter_code
_entity_poly.pdbx_strand_id
1 'polypeptide(L)'
;MRSSVISDLRWWFDLFDSPQPPRSLNPRPATRDYGIWVDASTGTGIGILWNGLWGAWDTREGWRDHVGHDIGWLETIAVELAICVTCLFGISTADVLIHSDNEGVIGSFRKGRCSNLASNMSIRRSEVILRSSDITITLIYVNTKDNLADPISRAAAEFHRLSTIEVREAAVTRPDGRVRLPRHPRKDAVITPSSYHPHVLASERVLLWTTPHGLNFQHDLEQLFPKSIVLKMFFVMIQSLDEDTCSNYGAGLLRFTQFCDNLHIPESECMPASADLLSAFLSNAASTISSSTANSWMAGLHYWHTVNGAIWNGADSDLLCHLHHGLVKLVPPNSKCTRRPPVTLEALNQLKHGLDLSNSFDVAVLAIASIAFWSCCHLGELVIPGSNAFDSLKHVTRSILPITIHETNGTLWDMSHHRA
;
A
#
# COMPACT_ATOMS: atom_id res chain seq x y z
N MET A 1 2.75 -11.77 53.88
CA MET A 1 2.92 -10.78 52.79
C MET A 1 1.65 -10.75 51.96
N ARG A 2 1.18 -9.57 51.52
CA ARG A 2 0.05 -9.47 50.58
C ARG A 2 0.41 -10.19 49.28
N SER A 3 -0.52 -10.95 48.71
CA SER A 3 -0.35 -11.72 47.47
C SER A 3 0.30 -10.91 46.33
N SER A 4 -0.04 -9.62 46.23
CA SER A 4 0.52 -8.69 45.24
C SER A 4 2.03 -8.44 45.38
N VAL A 5 2.57 -8.45 46.60
CA VAL A 5 4.00 -8.20 46.82
C VAL A 5 4.82 -9.40 46.35
N ILE A 6 4.32 -10.62 46.54
CA ILE A 6 4.98 -11.83 46.07
C ILE A 6 4.93 -11.90 44.54
N SER A 7 3.82 -11.50 43.90
CA SER A 7 3.74 -11.45 42.43
C SER A 7 4.70 -10.41 41.85
N ASP A 8 4.78 -9.23 42.47
CA ASP A 8 5.67 -8.16 41.99
C ASP A 8 7.15 -8.55 42.17
N LEU A 9 7.51 -9.19 43.28
CA LEU A 9 8.88 -9.70 43.50
C LEU A 9 9.25 -10.80 42.50
N ARG A 10 8.32 -11.71 42.17
CA ARG A 10 8.54 -12.72 41.13
C ARG A 10 8.71 -12.07 39.75
N TRP A 11 7.87 -11.09 39.42
CA TRP A 11 7.99 -10.36 38.16
C TRP A 11 9.35 -9.64 38.03
N TRP A 12 9.83 -9.00 39.10
CA TRP A 12 11.16 -8.40 39.11
C TRP A 12 12.27 -9.45 38.99
N PHE A 13 12.16 -10.58 39.68
CA PHE A 13 13.11 -11.68 39.59
C PHE A 13 13.21 -12.22 38.15
N ASP A 14 12.07 -12.55 37.53
CA ASP A 14 12.00 -13.03 36.15
C ASP A 14 12.54 -11.99 35.14
N LEU A 15 12.30 -10.70 35.42
CA LEU A 15 12.79 -9.61 34.59
C LEU A 15 14.32 -9.46 34.66
N PHE A 16 14.91 -9.62 35.85
CA PHE A 16 16.35 -9.54 36.04
C PHE A 16 17.10 -10.78 35.55
N ASP A 17 16.43 -11.93 35.52
CA ASP A 17 16.99 -13.19 35.01
C ASP A 17 16.89 -13.30 33.47
N SER A 18 16.08 -12.45 32.84
CA SER A 18 15.90 -12.44 31.38
C SER A 18 17.10 -11.81 30.65
N PRO A 19 17.64 -12.45 29.59
CA PRO A 19 18.76 -11.92 28.80
C PRO A 19 18.35 -10.79 27.83
N GLN A 20 17.13 -10.25 27.95
CA GLN A 20 16.66 -9.18 27.06
C GLN A 20 17.49 -7.91 27.23
N PRO A 21 17.83 -7.21 26.13
CA PRO A 21 18.59 -5.98 26.21
C PRO A 21 17.85 -4.93 27.05
N PRO A 22 18.56 -4.15 27.88
CA PRO A 22 17.96 -2.99 28.55
C PRO A 22 17.41 -2.03 27.49
N ARG A 23 16.28 -1.38 27.80
CA ARG A 23 15.69 -0.38 26.89
C ARG A 23 16.72 0.71 26.63
N SER A 24 16.91 1.08 25.37
CA SER A 24 17.85 2.12 24.99
C SER A 24 17.48 3.44 25.67
N LEU A 25 18.46 4.10 26.28
CA LEU A 25 18.32 5.46 26.81
C LEU A 25 18.64 6.53 25.75
N ASN A 26 18.86 6.11 24.50
CA ASN A 26 19.10 7.05 23.41
C ASN A 26 17.89 8.00 23.25
N PRO A 27 18.11 9.23 22.76
CA PRO A 27 17.03 10.14 22.44
C PRO A 27 16.02 9.44 21.53
N ARG A 28 14.74 9.55 21.88
CA ARG A 28 13.69 8.89 21.10
C ARG A 28 13.69 9.44 19.67
N PRO A 29 13.61 8.57 18.64
CA PRO A 29 13.38 9.03 17.29
C PRO A 29 12.07 9.82 17.21
N ALA A 30 11.94 10.68 16.20
CA ALA A 30 10.72 11.46 16.01
C ALA A 30 9.50 10.54 15.92
N THR A 31 8.39 10.96 16.52
CA THR A 31 7.12 10.23 16.44
C THR A 31 6.72 10.07 14.98
N ARG A 32 6.57 8.82 14.54
CA ARG A 32 6.13 8.47 13.19
C ARG A 32 4.64 8.15 13.22
N ASP A 33 3.93 8.79 12.31
CA ASP A 33 2.53 8.50 12.05
C ASP A 33 2.42 7.43 10.96
N TYR A 34 1.86 6.28 11.34
CA TYR A 34 1.56 5.17 10.41
C TYR A 34 0.06 5.11 10.07
N GLY A 35 -0.70 6.17 10.37
CA GLY A 35 -2.14 6.21 10.16
C GLY A 35 -2.89 5.21 11.02
N ILE A 36 -2.50 5.09 12.31
CA ILE A 36 -3.09 4.12 13.24
C ILE A 36 -4.23 4.77 14.01
N TRP A 37 -5.43 4.21 13.89
CA TRP A 37 -6.62 4.66 14.61
C TRP A 37 -7.23 3.48 15.33
N VAL A 38 -7.67 3.68 16.57
CA VAL A 38 -8.31 2.65 17.36
C VAL A 38 -9.66 3.13 17.88
N ASP A 39 -10.61 2.21 17.93
CA ASP A 39 -11.90 2.45 18.55
C ASP A 39 -12.48 1.15 19.13
N ALA A 40 -13.41 1.28 20.07
CA ALA A 40 -14.19 0.16 20.54
C ALA A 40 -15.66 0.51 20.77
N SER A 41 -16.54 -0.36 20.30
CA SER A 41 -17.99 -0.26 20.44
C SER A 41 -18.51 -1.30 21.44
N THR A 42 -19.49 -0.88 22.22
CA THR A 42 -20.15 -1.73 23.23
C THR A 42 -21.00 -2.84 22.63
N GLY A 43 -21.48 -2.67 21.40
CA GLY A 43 -22.42 -3.57 20.74
C GLY A 43 -21.82 -4.51 19.69
N THR A 44 -20.56 -4.31 19.31
CA THR A 44 -19.94 -5.05 18.18
C THR A 44 -18.55 -5.50 18.59
N GLY A 45 -17.59 -4.58 18.69
CA GLY A 45 -16.32 -4.88 19.33
C GLY A 45 -15.24 -3.86 19.04
N ILE A 46 -14.05 -4.32 18.69
CA ILE A 46 -12.86 -3.46 18.50
C ILE A 46 -12.64 -3.21 17.02
N GLY A 47 -12.30 -1.97 16.67
CA GLY A 47 -11.84 -1.58 15.34
C GLY A 47 -10.45 -0.96 15.39
N ILE A 48 -9.61 -1.34 14.43
CA ILE A 48 -8.29 -0.72 14.20
C ILE A 48 -8.20 -0.35 12.73
N LEU A 49 -7.80 0.88 12.43
CA LEU A 49 -7.32 1.29 11.12
C LEU A 49 -5.79 1.42 11.21
N TRP A 50 -5.10 0.95 10.20
CA TRP A 50 -3.66 1.00 10.03
C TRP A 50 -3.36 1.39 8.59
N ASN A 51 -3.03 2.66 8.35
CA ASN A 51 -2.52 3.08 7.04
C ASN A 51 -3.47 2.70 5.87
N GLY A 52 -4.79 2.76 6.12
CA GLY A 52 -5.82 2.31 5.18
C GLY A 52 -6.24 0.84 5.29
N LEU A 53 -5.43 -0.03 5.89
CA LEU A 53 -5.83 -1.38 6.27
C LEU A 53 -6.68 -1.33 7.53
N TRP A 54 -7.61 -2.26 7.71
CA TRP A 54 -8.38 -2.32 8.95
C TRP A 54 -8.47 -3.73 9.50
N GLY A 55 -8.72 -3.82 10.80
CA GLY A 55 -9.03 -5.05 11.50
C GLY A 55 -10.19 -4.80 12.46
N ALA A 56 -11.13 -5.74 12.50
CA ALA A 56 -12.25 -5.70 13.42
C ALA A 56 -12.35 -7.01 14.20
N TRP A 57 -12.66 -6.93 15.49
CA TRP A 57 -12.82 -8.09 16.35
C TRP A 57 -14.12 -7.99 17.12
N ASP A 58 -14.98 -8.99 16.93
CA ASP A 58 -16.22 -9.08 17.67
C ASP A 58 -15.98 -9.44 19.14
N THR A 59 -16.78 -8.82 20.00
CA THR A 59 -16.86 -9.20 21.40
C THR A 59 -17.73 -10.45 21.56
N ARG A 60 -17.31 -11.35 22.46
CA ARG A 60 -18.13 -12.53 22.80
C ARG A 60 -19.34 -12.14 23.63
N GLU A 61 -20.43 -12.88 23.47
CA GLU A 61 -21.61 -12.71 24.33
C GLU A 61 -21.22 -12.87 25.82
N GLY A 62 -21.71 -11.98 26.67
CA GLY A 62 -21.38 -11.95 28.10
C GLY A 62 -19.99 -11.37 28.45
N TRP A 63 -19.27 -10.74 27.52
CA TRP A 63 -17.91 -10.21 27.81
C TRP A 63 -17.88 -9.21 28.97
N ARG A 64 -18.99 -8.51 29.23
CA ARG A 64 -19.16 -7.55 30.35
C ARG A 64 -19.44 -8.20 31.70
N ASP A 65 -19.77 -9.49 31.72
CA ASP A 65 -20.09 -10.20 32.96
C ASP A 65 -18.83 -10.48 33.79
N HIS A 66 -17.66 -10.31 33.18
CA HIS A 66 -16.36 -10.43 33.84
C HIS A 66 -15.99 -9.16 34.63
N VAL A 67 -15.41 -9.35 35.81
CA VAL A 67 -15.02 -8.26 36.70
C VAL A 67 -13.97 -7.36 36.04
N GLY A 68 -14.29 -6.07 35.91
CA GLY A 68 -13.41 -5.05 35.34
C GLY A 68 -13.49 -4.90 33.82
N HIS A 69 -14.36 -5.64 33.14
CA HIS A 69 -14.60 -5.49 31.71
C HIS A 69 -15.67 -4.41 31.46
N ASP A 70 -15.22 -3.16 31.32
CA ASP A 70 -16.03 -2.02 30.88
C ASP A 70 -15.61 -1.56 29.48
N ILE A 71 -16.24 -0.49 28.97
CA ILE A 71 -15.88 0.06 27.65
C ILE A 71 -14.43 0.59 27.64
N GLY A 72 -13.99 1.21 28.73
CA GLY A 72 -12.61 1.69 28.90
C GLY A 72 -11.60 0.56 28.82
N TRP A 73 -11.91 -0.61 29.37
CA TRP A 73 -11.12 -1.82 29.18
C TRP A 73 -11.06 -2.26 27.73
N LEU A 74 -12.18 -2.28 27.02
CA LEU A 74 -12.22 -2.70 25.62
C LEU A 74 -11.41 -1.75 24.72
N GLU A 75 -11.50 -0.44 24.96
CA GLU A 75 -10.67 0.58 24.29
C GLU A 75 -9.18 0.45 24.65
N THR A 76 -8.87 0.01 25.88
CA THR A 76 -7.48 -0.31 26.28
C THR A 76 -6.96 -1.52 25.48
N ILE A 77 -7.79 -2.54 25.29
CA ILE A 77 -7.44 -3.70 24.44
C ILE A 77 -7.26 -3.27 22.98
N ALA A 78 -8.03 -2.31 22.48
CA ALA A 78 -7.84 -1.77 21.12
C ALA A 78 -6.44 -1.17 20.93
N VAL A 79 -5.93 -0.43 21.92
CA VAL A 79 -4.54 0.07 21.92
C VAL A 79 -3.53 -1.08 22.01
N GLU A 80 -3.75 -2.06 22.89
CA GLU A 80 -2.88 -3.24 22.99
C GLU A 80 -2.77 -4.01 21.66
N LEU A 81 -3.91 -4.21 20.98
CA LEU A 81 -3.94 -4.83 19.66
C LEU A 81 -3.18 -4.00 18.62
N ALA A 82 -3.32 -2.66 18.62
CA ALA A 82 -2.55 -1.80 17.73
C ALA A 82 -1.03 -1.93 17.95
N ILE A 83 -0.59 -2.09 19.20
CA ILE A 83 0.82 -2.35 19.54
C ILE A 83 1.27 -3.72 19.00
N CYS A 84 0.45 -4.76 19.18
CA CYS A 84 0.73 -6.07 18.60
C CYS A 84 0.85 -6.01 17.07
N VAL A 85 -0.07 -5.30 16.41
CA VAL A 85 -0.08 -5.12 14.95
C VAL A 85 1.17 -4.37 14.49
N THR A 86 1.58 -3.32 15.22
CA THR A 86 2.84 -2.59 14.97
C THR A 86 4.04 -3.54 14.90
N CYS A 87 4.14 -4.45 15.89
CA CYS A 87 5.23 -5.42 15.95
C CYS A 87 5.14 -6.46 14.83
N LEU A 88 3.93 -6.91 14.47
CA LEU A 88 3.70 -7.84 13.36
C LEU A 88 4.10 -7.27 11.99
N PHE A 89 4.01 -5.95 11.81
CA PHE A 89 4.50 -5.27 10.62
C PHE A 89 6.03 -5.08 10.62
N GLY A 90 6.74 -5.59 11.63
CA GLY A 90 8.20 -5.53 11.71
C GLY A 90 8.73 -4.16 12.09
N ILE A 91 7.87 -3.26 12.59
CA ILE A 91 8.32 -1.98 13.12
C ILE A 91 9.09 -2.27 14.42
N SER A 92 10.27 -1.70 14.51
CA SER A 92 11.12 -1.73 15.70
C SER A 92 11.87 -0.40 15.78
N THR A 93 12.47 -0.09 16.95
CA THR A 93 13.29 1.12 17.13
C THR A 93 12.58 2.43 16.71
N ALA A 94 11.31 2.59 17.07
CA ALA A 94 10.48 3.74 16.66
C ALA A 94 9.54 4.24 17.77
N ASP A 95 9.19 5.54 17.70
CA ASP A 95 8.04 6.08 18.42
C ASP A 95 6.83 6.15 17.48
N VAL A 96 5.72 5.52 17.87
CA VAL A 96 4.58 5.24 17.00
C VAL A 96 3.36 6.04 17.45
N LEU A 97 2.78 6.83 16.54
CA LEU A 97 1.56 7.61 16.80
C LEU A 97 0.31 6.72 16.70
N ILE A 98 -0.55 6.77 17.70
CA ILE A 98 -1.85 6.08 17.72
C ILE A 98 -2.95 7.10 18.06
N HIS A 99 -3.99 7.14 17.23
CA HIS A 99 -5.16 8.01 17.42
C HIS A 99 -6.25 7.25 18.20
N SER A 100 -6.76 7.86 19.27
CA SER A 100 -7.86 7.32 20.08
C SER A 100 -8.76 8.46 20.54
N ASP A 101 -10.06 8.20 20.67
CA ASP A 101 -11.04 9.17 21.18
C ASP A 101 -11.30 9.05 22.68
N ASN A 102 -10.58 8.17 23.38
CA ASN A 102 -10.75 7.99 24.82
C ASN A 102 -9.61 8.61 25.64
N GLU A 103 -9.83 9.82 26.14
CA GLU A 103 -8.85 10.52 26.99
C GLU A 103 -8.45 9.74 28.25
N GLY A 104 -9.35 8.91 28.80
CA GLY A 104 -9.09 8.08 29.97
C GLY A 104 -8.07 6.97 29.68
N VAL A 105 -8.19 6.31 28.53
CA VAL A 105 -7.23 5.31 28.05
C VAL A 105 -5.89 5.97 27.73
N ILE A 106 -5.90 7.09 27.01
CA ILE A 106 -4.70 7.87 26.70
C ILE A 106 -3.96 8.26 27.98
N GLY A 107 -4.69 8.79 28.96
CA GLY A 107 -4.13 9.16 30.26
C GLY A 107 -3.57 7.97 31.05
N SER A 108 -4.16 6.79 30.90
CA SER A 108 -3.74 5.56 31.58
C SER A 108 -2.44 5.01 30.99
N PHE A 109 -2.32 4.93 29.68
CA PHE A 109 -1.08 4.55 29.00
C PHE A 109 0.04 5.55 29.27
N ARG A 110 -0.25 6.86 29.23
CA ARG A 110 0.73 7.90 29.57
C ARG A 110 1.25 7.79 31.01
N LYS A 111 0.38 7.40 31.95
CA LYS A 111 0.76 7.14 33.35
C LYS A 111 1.41 5.76 33.57
N GLY A 112 1.30 4.85 32.60
CA GLY A 112 1.70 3.45 32.72
C GLY A 112 0.86 2.64 33.72
N ARG A 113 -0.30 3.13 34.14
CA ARG A 113 -1.19 2.46 35.10
C ARG A 113 -2.61 3.01 35.09
N CYS A 114 -3.56 2.19 35.51
CA CYS A 114 -4.94 2.59 35.80
C CYS A 114 -5.52 1.86 37.03
N SER A 115 -6.63 2.35 37.57
CA SER A 115 -7.32 1.75 38.72
C SER A 115 -8.12 0.49 38.35
N ASN A 116 -8.63 0.40 37.12
CA ASN A 116 -9.27 -0.81 36.62
C ASN A 116 -8.21 -1.91 36.45
N LEU A 117 -8.36 -3.02 37.17
CA LEU A 117 -7.42 -4.13 37.17
C LEU A 117 -7.25 -4.75 35.77
N ALA A 118 -8.33 -4.94 35.02
CA ALA A 118 -8.30 -5.58 33.71
C ALA A 118 -7.57 -4.71 32.68
N SER A 119 -7.84 -3.40 32.67
CA SER A 119 -7.13 -2.44 31.81
C SER A 119 -5.66 -2.34 32.23
N ASN A 120 -5.36 -2.40 33.52
CA ASN A 120 -3.99 -2.32 34.01
C ASN A 120 -3.16 -3.55 33.59
N MET A 121 -3.79 -4.72 33.49
CA MET A 121 -3.16 -5.92 32.95
C MET A 121 -2.87 -5.77 31.44
N SER A 122 -3.75 -5.13 30.68
CA SER A 122 -3.51 -4.80 29.26
C SER A 122 -2.33 -3.85 29.06
N ILE A 123 -2.25 -2.79 29.88
CA ILE A 123 -1.11 -1.85 29.88
C ILE A 123 0.21 -2.60 30.20
N ARG A 124 0.20 -3.50 31.19
CA ARG A 124 1.37 -4.30 31.55
C ARG A 124 1.85 -5.20 30.40
N ARG A 125 0.93 -5.89 29.71
CA ARG A 125 1.27 -6.72 28.55
C ARG A 125 1.81 -5.88 27.39
N SER A 126 1.16 -4.74 27.13
CA SER A 126 1.61 -3.76 26.13
C SER A 126 3.05 -3.31 26.39
N GLU A 127 3.40 -2.99 27.62
CA GLU A 127 4.75 -2.53 27.98
C GLU A 127 5.82 -3.62 27.77
N VAL A 128 5.48 -4.89 27.99
CA VAL A 128 6.39 -6.01 27.69
C VAL A 128 6.70 -6.08 26.19
N ILE A 129 5.67 -5.93 25.34
CA ILE A 129 5.81 -5.97 23.87
C ILE A 129 6.58 -4.76 23.34
N LEU A 130 6.27 -3.57 23.86
CA LEU A 130 6.95 -2.33 23.52
C LEU A 130 8.44 -2.40 23.87
N ARG A 131 8.76 -2.95 25.04
CA ARG A 131 10.14 -3.14 25.47
C ARG A 131 10.88 -4.17 24.60
N SER A 132 10.28 -5.32 24.31
CA SER A 132 10.93 -6.36 23.52
C SER A 132 11.23 -5.93 22.08
N SER A 133 10.47 -4.98 21.56
CA SER A 133 10.57 -4.50 20.17
C SER A 133 11.29 -3.15 20.04
N ASP A 134 11.77 -2.59 21.15
CA ASP A 134 12.32 -1.23 21.26
C ASP A 134 11.40 -0.16 20.64
N ILE A 135 10.10 -0.25 20.94
CA ILE A 135 9.07 0.67 20.47
C ILE A 135 8.60 1.54 21.64
N THR A 136 8.28 2.79 21.35
CA THR A 136 7.46 3.64 22.21
C THR A 136 6.20 4.06 21.46
N ILE A 137 5.15 4.43 22.20
CA ILE A 137 3.92 4.92 21.61
C ILE A 137 3.62 6.34 22.09
N THR A 138 3.07 7.13 21.17
CA THR A 138 2.47 8.42 21.45
C THR A 138 1.00 8.32 21.11
N LEU A 139 0.14 8.48 22.12
CA LEU A 139 -1.31 8.48 21.95
C LEU A 139 -1.82 9.92 21.86
N ILE A 140 -2.60 10.22 20.82
CA ILE A 140 -3.25 11.52 20.65
C ILE A 140 -4.77 11.38 20.65
N TYR A 141 -5.41 12.39 21.23
CA TYR A 141 -6.85 12.47 21.29
C TYR A 141 -7.40 12.91 19.94
N VAL A 142 -8.46 12.24 19.48
CA VAL A 142 -9.28 12.65 18.35
C VAL A 142 -10.75 12.69 18.77
N ASN A 143 -11.55 13.56 18.16
CA ASN A 143 -12.98 13.57 18.45
C ASN A 143 -13.63 12.29 17.89
N THR A 144 -14.55 11.66 18.61
CA THR A 144 -15.25 10.44 18.17
C THR A 144 -15.87 10.58 16.77
N LYS A 145 -16.39 11.76 16.40
CA LYS A 145 -16.97 11.97 15.05
C LYS A 145 -15.95 11.96 13.93
N ASP A 146 -14.69 12.24 14.27
CA ASP A 146 -13.55 12.27 13.34
C ASP A 146 -12.68 11.01 13.49
N ASN A 147 -13.05 10.08 14.39
CA ASN A 147 -12.31 8.84 14.61
C ASN A 147 -12.57 7.87 13.45
N LEU A 148 -11.55 7.66 12.61
CA LEU A 148 -11.66 6.79 11.44
C LEU A 148 -11.88 5.31 11.80
N ALA A 149 -11.62 4.91 13.05
CA ALA A 149 -11.87 3.55 13.54
C ALA A 149 -13.32 3.32 14.05
N ASP A 150 -14.11 4.38 14.26
CA ASP A 150 -15.48 4.27 14.80
C ASP A 150 -16.43 3.44 13.92
N PRO A 151 -16.47 3.61 12.59
CA PRO A 151 -17.28 2.74 11.74
C PRO A 151 -16.84 1.27 11.80
N ILE A 152 -15.53 1.03 11.91
CA ILE A 152 -14.93 -0.32 11.93
C ILE A 152 -15.34 -1.06 13.20
N SER A 153 -15.23 -0.40 14.36
CA SER A 153 -15.60 -0.99 15.65
C SER A 153 -17.10 -1.29 15.74
N ARG A 154 -17.94 -0.48 15.08
CA ARG A 154 -19.40 -0.59 15.11
C ARG A 154 -19.97 -1.63 14.15
N ALA A 155 -19.28 -1.94 13.06
CA ALA A 155 -19.73 -2.90 12.06
C ALA A 155 -18.90 -4.19 12.03
N ALA A 156 -18.07 -4.47 13.05
CA ALA A 156 -17.22 -5.66 13.16
C ALA A 156 -17.94 -6.99 12.77
N ALA A 157 -19.17 -7.19 13.21
CA ALA A 157 -19.97 -8.39 12.93
C ALA A 157 -20.53 -8.45 11.49
N GLU A 158 -20.75 -7.30 10.85
CA GLU A 158 -21.20 -7.20 9.45
C GLU A 158 -19.99 -7.31 8.50
N PHE A 159 -18.84 -6.74 8.87
CA PHE A 159 -17.57 -6.84 8.14
C PHE A 159 -17.04 -8.28 8.09
N HIS A 160 -17.14 -9.05 9.18
CA HIS A 160 -16.77 -10.47 9.15
C HIS A 160 -17.65 -11.32 8.21
N ARG A 161 -18.87 -10.86 7.86
CA ARG A 161 -19.77 -11.54 6.90
C ARG A 161 -19.44 -11.25 5.43
N LEU A 162 -18.73 -10.17 5.09
CA LEU A 162 -18.52 -9.70 3.69
C LEU A 162 -17.21 -10.24 3.07
N SER A 163 -17.01 -11.54 3.22
CA SER A 163 -15.69 -12.08 3.51
C SER A 163 -14.76 -12.39 2.32
N THR A 164 -15.09 -12.03 1.08
CA THR A 164 -14.25 -12.39 -0.09
C THR A 164 -13.74 -11.19 -0.90
N ILE A 165 -14.44 -10.07 -0.90
CA ILE A 165 -14.05 -8.89 -1.70
C ILE A 165 -13.13 -7.96 -0.88
N GLU A 166 -13.37 -7.87 0.43
CA GLU A 166 -12.65 -6.95 1.33
C GLU A 166 -11.15 -7.23 1.45
N VAL A 167 -10.69 -8.49 1.39
CA VAL A 167 -9.25 -8.80 1.52
C VAL A 167 -8.45 -8.14 0.40
N ARG A 168 -8.99 -8.16 -0.82
CA ARG A 168 -8.38 -7.54 -2.00
C ARG A 168 -8.55 -6.03 -1.98
N GLU A 169 -9.71 -5.51 -1.60
CA GLU A 169 -9.94 -4.07 -1.43
C GLU A 169 -9.00 -3.45 -0.39
N ALA A 170 -8.84 -4.12 0.76
CA ALA A 170 -7.90 -3.73 1.79
C ALA A 170 -6.46 -3.75 1.27
N ALA A 171 -6.06 -4.78 0.52
CA ALA A 171 -4.71 -4.87 -0.05
C ALA A 171 -4.36 -3.75 -1.05
N VAL A 172 -5.36 -3.11 -1.68
CA VAL A 172 -5.14 -1.96 -2.58
C VAL A 172 -5.17 -0.62 -1.83
N THR A 173 -5.68 -0.59 -0.59
CA THR A 173 -5.87 0.67 0.13
C THR A 173 -4.52 1.33 0.42
N ARG A 174 -4.42 2.64 0.10
CA ARG A 174 -3.16 3.36 0.14
C ARG A 174 -2.83 3.88 1.54
N PRO A 175 -1.53 3.85 1.91
CA PRO A 175 -1.00 4.47 3.12
C PRO A 175 -1.35 5.94 3.35
N ASP A 176 -1.38 6.72 2.27
CA ASP A 176 -1.44 8.17 2.33
C ASP A 176 -2.82 8.73 2.73
N GLY A 177 -3.82 7.85 2.94
CA GLY A 177 -5.19 8.22 3.28
C GLY A 177 -5.93 8.99 2.18
N ARG A 178 -5.32 9.16 1.00
CA ARG A 178 -5.90 9.93 -0.11
C ARG A 178 -6.76 9.02 -0.97
N VAL A 179 -8.08 9.15 -0.81
CA VAL A 179 -9.05 8.47 -1.67
C VAL A 179 -8.95 9.06 -3.08
N ARG A 180 -8.37 8.30 -4.01
CA ARG A 180 -8.36 8.63 -5.43
C ARG A 180 -9.61 8.07 -6.08
N LEU A 181 -10.51 8.95 -6.48
CA LEU A 181 -11.75 8.53 -7.14
C LEU A 181 -11.47 8.05 -8.57
N PRO A 182 -12.06 6.92 -9.00
CA PRO A 182 -12.00 6.50 -10.38
C PRO A 182 -12.60 7.57 -11.28
N ARG A 183 -11.92 7.84 -12.40
CA ARG A 183 -12.43 8.78 -13.40
C ARG A 183 -13.66 8.16 -14.06
N HIS A 184 -14.63 9.00 -14.41
CA HIS A 184 -15.73 8.57 -15.26
C HIS A 184 -15.21 7.87 -16.52
N PRO A 185 -15.77 6.70 -16.87
CA PRO A 185 -15.35 5.97 -18.07
C PRO A 185 -15.48 6.85 -19.31
N ARG A 186 -14.50 6.76 -20.20
CA ARG A 186 -14.64 7.33 -21.55
C ARG A 186 -15.72 6.55 -22.31
N LYS A 187 -16.29 7.16 -23.36
CA LYS A 187 -17.34 6.54 -24.19
C LYS A 187 -16.93 5.19 -24.78
N ASP A 188 -15.63 4.97 -25.02
CA ASP A 188 -15.05 3.75 -25.56
C ASP A 188 -14.54 2.77 -24.49
N ALA A 189 -14.76 3.08 -23.20
CA ALA A 189 -14.28 2.33 -22.03
C ALA A 189 -15.43 1.74 -21.21
N VAL A 190 -16.46 1.24 -21.89
CA VAL A 190 -17.66 0.63 -21.29
C VAL A 190 -17.53 -0.89 -21.35
N ILE A 191 -17.92 -1.58 -20.28
CA ILE A 191 -18.04 -3.04 -20.15
C ILE A 191 -19.44 -3.39 -19.66
N THR A 192 -19.85 -4.65 -19.83
CA THR A 192 -21.08 -5.16 -19.24
C THR A 192 -21.00 -5.05 -17.71
N PRO A 193 -21.99 -4.44 -17.03
CA PRO A 193 -22.00 -4.37 -15.57
C PRO A 193 -21.92 -5.77 -14.95
N SER A 194 -20.94 -5.96 -14.08
CA SER A 194 -20.64 -7.25 -13.44
C SER A 194 -20.10 -7.01 -12.04
N SER A 195 -20.45 -7.89 -11.10
CA SER A 195 -19.86 -7.87 -9.75
C SER A 195 -18.37 -8.24 -9.76
N TYR A 196 -17.90 -8.89 -10.83
CA TYR A 196 -16.51 -9.28 -11.00
C TYR A 196 -15.59 -8.13 -11.46
N HIS A 197 -16.17 -7.07 -12.03
CA HIS A 197 -15.46 -5.93 -12.61
C HIS A 197 -15.95 -4.61 -12.02
N PRO A 198 -15.77 -4.38 -10.71
CA PRO A 198 -16.23 -3.15 -10.07
C PRO A 198 -15.56 -1.91 -10.67
N HIS A 199 -16.24 -0.76 -10.53
CA HIS A 199 -15.73 0.50 -11.04
C HIS A 199 -14.63 1.06 -10.12
N VAL A 200 -13.38 0.76 -10.47
CA VAL A 200 -12.17 1.07 -9.68
C VAL A 200 -11.10 1.77 -10.54
N LEU A 201 -10.03 2.30 -9.93
CA LEU A 201 -8.94 2.93 -10.69
C LEU A 201 -8.26 1.90 -11.61
N ALA A 202 -7.66 2.36 -12.71
CA ALA A 202 -6.96 1.48 -13.62
C ALA A 202 -5.87 0.64 -12.92
N SER A 203 -5.12 1.25 -11.97
CA SER A 203 -4.11 0.57 -11.18
C SER A 203 -4.64 -0.54 -10.28
N GLU A 204 -5.92 -0.51 -9.95
CA GLU A 204 -6.53 -1.39 -8.94
C GLU A 204 -7.19 -2.61 -9.56
N ARG A 205 -7.55 -2.52 -10.85
CA ARG A 205 -8.20 -3.62 -11.59
C ARG A 205 -7.41 -4.92 -11.52
N VAL A 206 -6.08 -4.84 -11.50
CA VAL A 206 -5.20 -6.01 -11.44
C VAL A 206 -5.49 -6.90 -10.23
N LEU A 207 -5.91 -6.31 -9.11
CA LEU A 207 -6.24 -7.04 -7.89
C LEU A 207 -7.75 -7.16 -7.66
N LEU A 208 -8.52 -6.09 -7.96
CA LEU A 208 -9.95 -5.99 -7.66
C LEU A 208 -10.87 -6.58 -8.72
N TRP A 209 -10.39 -6.72 -9.97
CA TRP A 209 -11.13 -7.48 -10.97
C TRP A 209 -10.82 -8.97 -10.83
N THR A 210 -11.84 -9.79 -10.97
CA THR A 210 -11.76 -11.23 -10.73
C THR A 210 -12.66 -12.00 -11.68
N THR A 211 -12.76 -13.31 -11.47
CA THR A 211 -13.67 -14.23 -12.15
C THR A 211 -14.16 -15.26 -11.12
N PRO A 212 -15.12 -16.15 -11.46
CA PRO A 212 -15.43 -17.27 -10.59
C PRO A 212 -14.20 -18.09 -10.16
N HIS A 213 -13.21 -18.27 -11.05
CA HIS A 213 -11.96 -18.95 -10.73
C HIS A 213 -11.15 -18.20 -9.67
N GLY A 214 -10.98 -16.89 -9.83
CA GLY A 214 -10.23 -16.07 -8.87
C GLY A 214 -10.89 -16.01 -7.49
N LEU A 215 -12.22 -16.03 -7.43
CA LEU A 215 -12.96 -16.12 -6.17
C LEU A 215 -12.77 -17.48 -5.48
N ASN A 216 -12.85 -18.58 -6.23
CA ASN A 216 -12.60 -19.93 -5.69
C ASN A 216 -11.17 -20.06 -5.17
N PHE A 217 -10.19 -19.57 -5.93
CA PHE A 217 -8.78 -19.58 -5.51
C PHE A 217 -8.56 -18.82 -4.19
N GLN A 218 -9.15 -17.63 -4.05
CA GLN A 218 -9.06 -16.89 -2.80
C GLN A 218 -9.76 -17.62 -1.66
N HIS A 219 -10.95 -18.19 -1.91
CA HIS A 219 -11.66 -18.98 -0.91
C HIS A 219 -10.80 -20.16 -0.42
N ASP A 220 -10.15 -20.89 -1.32
CA ASP A 220 -9.26 -22.00 -0.99
C ASP A 220 -8.06 -21.53 -0.14
N LEU A 221 -7.48 -20.37 -0.44
CA LEU A 221 -6.42 -19.78 0.38
C LEU A 221 -6.88 -19.42 1.79
N GLU A 222 -8.09 -18.85 1.92
CA GLU A 222 -8.67 -18.47 3.22
C GLU A 222 -9.09 -19.68 4.07
N GLN A 223 -9.31 -20.85 3.45
CA GLN A 223 -9.47 -22.11 4.19
C GLN A 223 -8.14 -22.63 4.76
N LEU A 224 -7.02 -22.34 4.08
CA LEU A 224 -5.70 -22.82 4.47
C LEU A 224 -4.96 -21.87 5.42
N PHE A 225 -5.19 -20.57 5.29
CA PHE A 225 -4.45 -19.54 6.01
C PHE A 225 -5.39 -18.49 6.63
N PRO A 226 -5.00 -17.89 7.78
CA PRO A 226 -5.72 -16.74 8.31
C PRO A 226 -5.80 -15.61 7.27
N LYS A 227 -6.95 -14.93 7.19
CA LYS A 227 -7.20 -13.81 6.25
C LYS A 227 -6.13 -12.73 6.28
N SER A 228 -5.51 -12.47 7.44
CA SER A 228 -4.41 -11.49 7.57
C SER A 228 -3.17 -11.87 6.76
N ILE A 229 -2.87 -13.17 6.64
CA ILE A 229 -1.78 -13.69 5.81
C ILE A 229 -2.15 -13.59 4.33
N VAL A 230 -3.38 -13.95 3.97
CA VAL A 230 -3.89 -13.85 2.58
C VAL A 230 -3.90 -12.39 2.12
N LEU A 231 -4.35 -11.46 2.96
CA LEU A 231 -4.26 -10.01 2.72
C LEU A 231 -2.81 -9.58 2.46
N LYS A 232 -1.88 -10.01 3.33
CA LYS A 232 -0.45 -9.68 3.17
C LYS A 232 0.13 -10.26 1.89
N MET A 233 -0.30 -11.45 1.47
CA MET A 233 0.11 -12.03 0.18
C MET A 233 -0.30 -11.14 -0.99
N PHE A 234 -1.58 -10.76 -1.05
CA PHE A 234 -2.08 -9.88 -2.11
C PHE A 234 -1.45 -8.49 -2.07
N PHE A 235 -1.21 -7.95 -0.87
CA PHE A 235 -0.48 -6.70 -0.70
C PHE A 235 0.95 -6.80 -1.24
N VAL A 236 1.69 -7.85 -0.87
CA VAL A 236 3.07 -8.04 -1.36
C VAL A 236 3.09 -8.24 -2.88
N MET A 237 2.12 -8.95 -3.44
CA MET A 237 1.98 -9.07 -4.89
C MET A 237 1.82 -7.70 -5.54
N ILE A 238 0.89 -6.85 -5.09
CA ILE A 238 0.67 -5.55 -5.75
C ILE A 238 1.90 -4.62 -5.65
N GLN A 239 2.72 -4.75 -4.58
CA GLN A 239 3.99 -4.01 -4.43
C GLN A 239 5.09 -4.48 -5.40
N SER A 240 4.93 -5.61 -6.08
CA SER A 240 5.89 -6.08 -7.08
C SER A 240 5.86 -5.24 -8.37
N LEU A 241 4.85 -4.39 -8.54
CA LEU A 241 4.66 -3.51 -9.68
C LEU A 241 4.61 -2.05 -9.20
N ASP A 242 5.17 -1.14 -10.00
CA ASP A 242 4.93 0.29 -9.79
C ASP A 242 3.50 0.68 -10.22
N GLU A 243 3.03 1.85 -9.74
CA GLU A 243 1.66 2.32 -9.96
C GLU A 243 1.32 2.51 -11.45
N ASP A 244 2.28 2.95 -12.26
CA ASP A 244 2.08 3.16 -13.70
C ASP A 244 1.98 1.82 -14.42
N THR A 245 2.80 0.84 -14.04
CA THR A 245 2.71 -0.54 -14.55
C THR A 245 1.36 -1.18 -14.20
N CYS A 246 0.90 -1.06 -12.95
CA CYS A 246 -0.44 -1.48 -12.55
C CYS A 246 -1.53 -0.83 -13.40
N SER A 247 -1.42 0.48 -13.66
CA SER A 247 -2.37 1.22 -14.50
C SER A 247 -2.38 0.73 -15.95
N ASN A 248 -1.21 0.45 -16.51
CA ASN A 248 -1.06 -0.11 -17.85
C ASN A 248 -1.64 -1.53 -17.95
N TYR A 249 -1.41 -2.36 -16.95
CA TYR A 249 -1.98 -3.70 -16.87
C TYR A 249 -3.50 -3.67 -16.77
N GLY A 250 -4.06 -2.83 -15.89
CA GLY A 250 -5.51 -2.66 -15.77
C GLY A 250 -6.16 -2.03 -17.00
N ALA A 251 -5.42 -1.29 -17.83
CA ALA A 251 -5.90 -0.87 -19.15
C ALA A 251 -6.00 -2.07 -20.12
N GLY A 252 -5.04 -3.00 -20.07
CA GLY A 252 -5.09 -4.25 -20.82
C GLY A 252 -6.27 -5.13 -20.41
N LEU A 253 -6.50 -5.29 -19.11
CA LEU A 253 -7.65 -6.03 -18.57
C LEU A 253 -8.97 -5.48 -19.08
N LEU A 254 -9.16 -4.16 -19.03
CA LEU A 254 -10.35 -3.52 -19.60
C LEU A 254 -10.57 -3.89 -21.07
N ARG A 255 -9.53 -3.85 -21.89
CA ARG A 255 -9.65 -4.17 -23.33
C ARG A 255 -9.95 -5.64 -23.57
N PHE A 256 -9.41 -6.53 -22.74
CA PHE A 256 -9.72 -7.95 -22.79
C PHE A 256 -11.17 -8.24 -22.37
N THR A 257 -11.65 -7.64 -21.27
CA THR A 257 -13.04 -7.78 -20.84
C THR A 257 -14.01 -7.26 -21.89
N GLN A 258 -13.74 -6.10 -22.50
CA GLN A 258 -14.54 -5.57 -23.62
C GLN A 258 -14.60 -6.53 -24.81
N PHE A 259 -13.47 -7.16 -25.14
CA PHE A 259 -13.42 -8.16 -26.19
C PHE A 259 -14.29 -9.38 -25.85
N CYS A 260 -14.21 -9.87 -24.61
CA CYS A 260 -15.03 -10.98 -24.14
C CYS A 260 -16.53 -10.64 -24.13
N ASP A 261 -16.90 -9.46 -23.63
CA ASP A 261 -18.27 -8.93 -23.64
C ASP A 261 -18.85 -8.90 -25.06
N ASN A 262 -18.10 -8.34 -26.02
CA ASN A 262 -18.55 -8.22 -27.41
C ASN A 262 -18.78 -9.59 -28.07
N LEU A 263 -17.99 -10.60 -27.69
CA LEU A 263 -18.13 -11.96 -28.19
C LEU A 263 -19.03 -12.83 -27.32
N HIS A 264 -19.63 -12.27 -26.26
CA HIS A 264 -20.47 -12.97 -25.29
C HIS A 264 -19.77 -14.20 -24.68
N ILE A 265 -18.45 -14.09 -24.44
CA ILE A 265 -17.68 -15.12 -23.78
C ILE A 265 -18.10 -15.17 -22.30
N PRO A 266 -18.48 -16.34 -21.76
CA PRO A 266 -18.83 -16.46 -20.36
C PRO A 266 -17.65 -16.09 -19.45
N GLU A 267 -17.92 -15.41 -18.33
CA GLU A 267 -16.88 -15.00 -17.38
C GLU A 267 -16.02 -16.17 -16.85
N SER A 268 -16.60 -17.37 -16.77
CA SER A 268 -15.89 -18.60 -16.38
C SER A 268 -14.83 -19.05 -17.39
N GLU A 269 -14.95 -18.65 -18.66
CA GLU A 269 -13.98 -18.95 -19.73
C GLU A 269 -12.89 -17.86 -19.83
N CYS A 270 -13.11 -16.71 -19.19
CA CYS A 270 -12.14 -15.61 -19.15
C CYS A 270 -10.91 -15.95 -18.28
N MET A 271 -11.03 -16.92 -17.38
CA MET A 271 -9.94 -17.40 -16.54
C MET A 271 -10.16 -18.83 -16.03
N PRO A 272 -9.21 -19.77 -16.23
CA PRO A 272 -7.97 -19.61 -17.00
C PRO A 272 -8.26 -19.42 -18.51
N ALA A 273 -7.80 -18.32 -19.09
CA ALA A 273 -8.03 -18.05 -20.50
C ALA A 273 -7.29 -19.08 -21.37
N SER A 274 -7.98 -19.62 -22.37
CA SER A 274 -7.37 -20.55 -23.33
C SER A 274 -6.36 -19.82 -24.24
N ALA A 275 -5.40 -20.57 -24.77
CA ALA A 275 -4.45 -20.03 -25.76
C ALA A 275 -5.17 -19.45 -27.00
N ASP A 276 -6.29 -20.07 -27.39
CA ASP A 276 -7.11 -19.61 -28.51
C ASP A 276 -7.82 -18.29 -28.20
N LEU A 277 -8.35 -18.13 -26.99
CA LEU A 277 -8.99 -16.89 -26.56
C LEU A 277 -7.98 -15.73 -26.51
N LEU A 278 -6.80 -15.98 -25.95
CA LEU A 278 -5.69 -15.02 -25.91
C LEU A 278 -5.23 -14.65 -27.33
N SER A 279 -5.15 -15.64 -28.23
CA SER A 279 -4.78 -15.47 -29.64
C SER A 279 -5.83 -14.65 -30.40
N ALA A 280 -7.11 -14.92 -30.19
CA ALA A 280 -8.21 -14.18 -30.79
C ALA A 280 -8.23 -12.72 -30.30
N PHE A 281 -8.01 -12.50 -29.01
CA PHE A 281 -7.88 -11.15 -28.44
C PHE A 281 -6.73 -10.36 -29.09
N LEU A 282 -5.54 -10.96 -29.18
CA LEU A 282 -4.38 -10.32 -29.81
C LEU A 282 -4.62 -10.03 -31.29
N SER A 283 -5.27 -10.95 -32.00
CA SER A 283 -5.64 -10.78 -33.41
C SER A 283 -6.62 -9.63 -33.61
N ASN A 284 -7.60 -9.48 -32.73
CA ASN A 284 -8.56 -8.38 -32.78
C ASN A 284 -7.89 -7.00 -32.56
N ALA A 285 -6.82 -6.97 -31.77
CA ALA A 285 -6.03 -5.75 -31.56
C ALA A 285 -5.06 -5.44 -32.72
N ALA A 286 -4.88 -6.33 -33.68
CA ALA A 286 -3.92 -6.15 -34.78
C ALA A 286 -4.20 -4.86 -35.58
N SER A 287 -3.13 -4.19 -36.01
CA SER A 287 -3.17 -2.94 -36.78
C SER A 287 -3.78 -1.71 -36.09
N THR A 288 -4.35 -1.87 -34.89
CA THR A 288 -4.96 -0.75 -34.13
C THR A 288 -4.07 -0.22 -33.00
N ILE A 289 -3.15 -1.05 -32.50
CA ILE A 289 -2.23 -0.70 -31.41
C ILE A 289 -0.78 -0.97 -31.78
N SER A 290 0.15 -0.36 -31.02
CA SER A 290 1.58 -0.67 -31.14
C SER A 290 1.91 -2.03 -30.51
N SER A 291 3.03 -2.62 -30.95
CA SER A 291 3.54 -3.86 -30.36
C SER A 291 3.88 -3.72 -28.87
N SER A 292 4.34 -2.55 -28.44
CA SER A 292 4.60 -2.28 -27.02
C SER A 292 3.32 -2.30 -26.18
N THR A 293 2.21 -1.77 -26.71
CA THR A 293 0.91 -1.81 -26.04
C THR A 293 0.39 -3.25 -25.97
N ALA A 294 0.49 -4.00 -27.05
CA ALA A 294 0.10 -5.42 -27.08
C ALA A 294 0.87 -6.24 -26.03
N ASN A 295 2.19 -6.03 -25.93
CA ASN A 295 3.02 -6.66 -24.90
C ASN A 295 2.56 -6.31 -23.49
N SER A 296 2.29 -5.03 -23.24
CA SER A 296 1.82 -4.58 -21.93
C SER A 296 0.47 -5.18 -21.56
N TRP A 297 -0.45 -5.35 -22.51
CA TRP A 297 -1.74 -5.99 -22.26
C TRP A 297 -1.59 -7.46 -21.94
N MET A 298 -0.78 -8.19 -22.72
CA MET A 298 -0.50 -9.61 -22.49
C MET A 298 0.22 -9.85 -21.16
N ALA A 299 1.19 -8.99 -20.81
CA ALA A 299 1.86 -9.03 -19.50
C ALA A 299 0.87 -8.78 -18.35
N GLY A 300 -0.03 -7.82 -18.51
CA GLY A 300 -1.09 -7.57 -17.54
C GLY A 300 -2.05 -8.73 -17.37
N LEU A 301 -2.47 -9.37 -18.47
CA LEU A 301 -3.29 -10.58 -18.43
C LEU A 301 -2.58 -11.75 -17.75
N HIS A 302 -1.31 -11.97 -18.07
CA HIS A 302 -0.51 -13.00 -17.43
C HIS A 302 -0.40 -12.76 -15.91
N TYR A 303 -0.05 -11.55 -15.52
CA TYR A 303 0.04 -11.19 -14.11
C TYR A 303 -1.31 -11.32 -13.38
N TRP A 304 -2.40 -10.93 -14.03
CA TRP A 304 -3.75 -11.12 -13.49
C TRP A 304 -4.12 -12.60 -13.30
N HIS A 305 -3.68 -13.50 -14.19
CA HIS A 305 -3.81 -14.95 -13.98
C HIS A 305 -2.97 -15.42 -12.79
N THR A 306 -1.73 -14.93 -12.65
CA THR A 306 -0.85 -15.25 -11.51
C THR A 306 -1.47 -14.86 -10.18
N VAL A 307 -1.99 -13.63 -10.06
CA VAL A 307 -2.64 -13.12 -8.85
C VAL A 307 -3.88 -13.95 -8.48
N ASN A 308 -4.58 -14.49 -9.47
CA ASN A 308 -5.79 -15.29 -9.26
C ASN A 308 -5.53 -16.81 -9.26
N GLY A 309 -4.27 -17.24 -9.16
CA GLY A 309 -3.92 -18.67 -9.10
C GLY A 309 -4.35 -19.47 -10.33
N ALA A 310 -4.47 -18.83 -11.49
CA ALA A 310 -4.85 -19.45 -12.73
C ALA A 310 -3.62 -19.85 -13.55
N ILE A 311 -3.72 -20.99 -14.25
CA ILE A 311 -2.70 -21.43 -15.19
C ILE A 311 -2.62 -20.45 -16.36
N TRP A 312 -1.41 -20.07 -16.75
CA TRP A 312 -1.18 -19.24 -17.92
C TRP A 312 -0.95 -20.11 -19.17
N ASN A 313 -1.95 -20.15 -20.05
CA ASN A 313 -1.88 -20.94 -21.29
C ASN A 313 -1.16 -20.22 -22.45
N GLY A 314 -0.63 -19.02 -22.23
CA GLY A 314 0.01 -18.23 -23.28
C GLY A 314 1.50 -18.52 -23.51
N ALA A 315 2.21 -19.12 -22.55
CA ALA A 315 3.67 -19.29 -22.63
C ALA A 315 4.11 -20.25 -23.74
N ASP A 316 3.41 -21.38 -23.89
CA ASP A 316 3.79 -22.46 -24.80
C ASP A 316 2.91 -22.51 -26.07
N SER A 317 2.26 -21.40 -26.42
CA SER A 317 1.39 -21.32 -27.60
C SER A 317 2.14 -20.83 -28.83
N ASP A 318 2.47 -21.76 -29.74
CA ASP A 318 3.03 -21.43 -31.07
C ASP A 318 2.12 -20.48 -31.86
N LEU A 319 0.79 -20.65 -31.73
CA LEU A 319 -0.19 -19.80 -32.37
C LEU A 319 -0.08 -18.35 -31.88
N LEU A 320 -0.06 -18.15 -30.57
CA LEU A 320 0.07 -16.82 -29.96
C LEU A 320 1.40 -16.16 -30.35
N CYS A 321 2.49 -16.94 -30.37
CA CYS A 321 3.80 -16.49 -30.81
C CYS A 321 3.79 -16.01 -32.28
N HIS A 322 3.19 -16.78 -33.20
CA HIS A 322 3.08 -16.37 -34.60
C HIS A 322 2.19 -15.15 -34.80
N LEU A 323 1.07 -15.05 -34.08
CA LEU A 323 0.18 -13.89 -34.13
C LEU A 323 0.87 -12.63 -33.63
N HIS A 324 1.67 -12.76 -32.57
CA HIS A 324 2.49 -11.67 -32.06
C HIS A 324 3.47 -11.14 -33.13
N HIS A 325 4.22 -12.04 -33.77
CA HIS A 325 5.11 -11.68 -34.89
C HIS A 325 4.35 -11.06 -36.06
N GLY A 326 3.16 -11.56 -36.37
CA GLY A 326 2.26 -10.99 -37.38
C GLY A 326 1.84 -9.56 -37.04
N LEU A 327 1.44 -9.32 -35.80
CA LEU A 327 1.02 -8.01 -35.31
C LEU A 327 2.13 -6.96 -35.47
N VAL A 328 3.38 -7.29 -35.12
CA VAL A 328 4.54 -6.40 -35.31
C VAL A 328 4.70 -5.98 -36.78
N LYS A 329 4.43 -6.87 -37.72
CA LYS A 329 4.52 -6.59 -39.16
C LYS A 329 3.35 -5.76 -39.67
N LEU A 330 2.16 -5.94 -39.09
CA LEU A 330 0.93 -5.23 -39.47
C LEU A 330 0.86 -3.80 -38.92
N VAL A 331 1.69 -3.41 -37.95
CA VAL A 331 1.76 -2.02 -37.47
C VAL A 331 2.08 -1.08 -38.65
N PRO A 332 1.19 -0.10 -38.98
CA PRO A 332 1.39 0.78 -40.11
C PRO A 332 2.71 1.57 -39.99
N PRO A 333 3.41 1.86 -41.11
CA PRO A 333 4.64 2.65 -41.08
C PRO A 333 4.45 4.02 -40.40
N ASN A 334 3.30 4.65 -40.60
CA ASN A 334 2.97 5.96 -40.02
C ASN A 334 2.81 5.93 -38.49
N SER A 335 2.58 4.75 -37.89
CA SER A 335 2.48 4.55 -36.45
C SER A 335 3.82 4.21 -35.79
N LYS A 336 4.88 3.98 -36.59
CA LYS A 336 6.23 3.76 -36.08
C LYS A 336 6.90 5.13 -35.86
N CYS A 337 6.95 5.56 -34.60
CA CYS A 337 7.68 6.78 -34.24
C CYS A 337 9.17 6.56 -34.54
N THR A 338 9.77 7.43 -35.35
CA THR A 338 11.21 7.43 -35.57
C THR A 338 11.91 7.69 -34.23
N ARG A 339 13.06 7.04 -34.00
CA ARG A 339 13.86 7.32 -32.80
C ARG A 339 14.17 8.81 -32.76
N ARG A 340 13.87 9.47 -31.63
CA ARG A 340 14.20 10.88 -31.44
C ARG A 340 15.73 11.04 -31.55
N PRO A 341 16.24 12.08 -32.24
CA PRO A 341 17.68 12.33 -32.27
C PRO A 341 18.19 12.61 -30.84
N PRO A 342 19.44 12.26 -30.54
CA PRO A 342 20.04 12.58 -29.24
C PRO A 342 20.08 14.09 -29.05
N VAL A 343 19.91 14.53 -27.79
CA VAL A 343 20.18 15.93 -27.42
C VAL A 343 21.67 16.17 -27.59
N THR A 344 22.05 17.26 -28.26
CA THR A 344 23.45 17.62 -28.51
C THR A 344 23.88 18.84 -27.67
N LEU A 345 25.18 19.10 -27.60
CA LEU A 345 25.72 20.31 -26.96
C LEU A 345 25.22 21.59 -27.64
N GLU A 346 25.04 21.57 -28.97
CA GLU A 346 24.47 22.68 -29.72
C GLU A 346 23.02 22.94 -29.29
N ALA A 347 22.22 21.88 -29.07
CA ALA A 347 20.85 22.01 -28.59
C ALA A 347 20.80 22.62 -27.17
N LEU A 348 21.72 22.24 -26.27
CA LEU A 348 21.84 22.87 -24.96
C LEU A 348 22.25 24.35 -25.04
N ASN A 349 23.19 24.68 -25.94
CA ASN A 349 23.60 26.07 -26.14
C ASN A 349 22.45 26.91 -26.72
N GLN A 350 21.68 26.39 -27.68
CA GLN A 350 20.48 27.04 -28.21
C GLN A 350 19.43 27.26 -27.12
N LEU A 351 19.21 26.26 -26.26
CA LEU A 351 18.32 26.40 -25.11
C LEU A 351 18.79 27.54 -24.19
N LYS A 352 20.07 27.56 -23.82
CA LYS A 352 20.65 28.63 -22.98
C LYS A 352 20.46 30.02 -23.59
N HIS A 353 20.62 30.18 -24.90
CA HIS A 353 20.43 31.47 -25.58
C HIS A 353 18.98 31.93 -25.63
N GLY A 354 18.02 31.01 -25.58
CA GLY A 354 16.59 31.31 -25.59
C GLY A 354 15.97 31.58 -24.21
N LEU A 355 16.73 31.41 -23.13
CA LEU A 355 16.27 31.57 -21.75
C LEU A 355 16.72 32.90 -21.15
N ASP A 356 15.87 33.51 -20.31
CA ASP A 356 16.19 34.73 -19.56
C ASP A 356 16.88 34.39 -18.24
N LEU A 357 18.19 34.57 -18.17
CA LEU A 357 18.99 34.26 -16.98
C LEU A 357 18.73 35.20 -15.78
N SER A 358 17.92 36.26 -15.95
CA SER A 358 17.42 37.07 -14.84
C SER A 358 16.17 36.46 -14.18
N ASN A 359 15.50 35.52 -14.86
CA ASN A 359 14.34 34.79 -14.36
C ASN A 359 14.76 33.49 -13.65
N SER A 360 14.41 33.38 -12.36
CA SER A 360 14.73 32.19 -11.56
C SER A 360 14.17 30.86 -12.10
N PHE A 361 13.04 30.88 -12.82
CA PHE A 361 12.46 29.69 -13.45
C PHE A 361 13.32 29.22 -14.63
N ASP A 362 13.69 30.14 -15.51
CA ASP A 362 14.51 29.85 -16.70
C ASP A 362 15.90 29.34 -16.31
N VAL A 363 16.48 29.91 -15.24
CA VAL A 363 17.72 29.40 -14.65
C VAL A 363 17.55 27.96 -14.15
N ALA A 364 16.43 27.63 -13.50
CA ALA A 364 16.15 26.27 -13.04
C ALA A 364 15.96 25.30 -14.22
N VAL A 365 15.29 25.71 -15.30
CA VAL A 365 15.14 24.92 -16.53
C VAL A 365 16.51 24.59 -17.13
N LEU A 366 17.39 25.59 -17.25
CA LEU A 366 18.75 25.38 -17.76
C LEU A 366 19.57 24.45 -16.86
N ALA A 367 19.47 24.60 -15.54
CA ALA A 367 20.16 23.75 -14.58
C ALA A 367 19.70 22.28 -14.70
N ILE A 368 18.38 22.03 -14.71
CA ILE A 368 17.83 20.67 -14.85
C ILE A 368 18.22 20.07 -16.20
N ALA A 369 18.14 20.83 -17.30
CA ALA A 369 18.55 20.35 -18.62
C ALA A 369 20.04 19.98 -18.66
N SER A 370 20.89 20.77 -17.99
CA SER A 370 22.33 20.50 -17.88
C SER A 370 22.59 19.23 -17.06
N ILE A 371 21.93 19.08 -15.91
CA ILE A 371 22.07 17.88 -15.06
C ILE A 371 21.60 16.64 -15.81
N ALA A 372 20.44 16.69 -16.47
CA ALA A 372 19.93 15.57 -17.27
C ALA A 372 20.92 15.14 -18.36
N PHE A 373 21.52 16.12 -19.06
CA PHE A 373 22.47 15.85 -20.13
C PHE A 373 23.80 15.26 -19.63
N TRP A 374 24.40 15.85 -18.59
CA TRP A 374 25.73 15.43 -18.12
C TRP A 374 25.70 14.21 -17.22
N SER A 375 24.63 14.03 -16.44
CA SER A 375 24.45 12.88 -15.56
C SER A 375 23.68 11.74 -16.21
N CYS A 376 23.23 11.91 -17.46
CA CYS A 376 22.38 10.95 -18.18
C CYS A 376 21.09 10.57 -17.41
N CYS A 377 20.59 11.47 -16.57
CA CYS A 377 19.38 11.25 -15.78
C CYS A 377 18.12 11.39 -16.65
N HIS A 378 17.10 10.60 -16.34
CA HIS A 378 15.77 10.83 -16.90
C HIS A 378 15.13 12.06 -16.27
N LEU A 379 14.36 12.84 -17.05
CA LEU A 379 13.74 14.05 -16.53
C LEU A 379 12.83 13.78 -15.32
N GLY A 380 12.11 12.65 -15.33
CA GLY A 380 11.25 12.22 -14.22
C GLY A 380 12.00 11.91 -12.91
N GLU A 381 13.32 11.78 -12.94
CA GLU A 381 14.16 11.64 -11.73
C GLU A 381 14.50 13.00 -11.13
N LEU A 382 14.50 14.06 -11.95
CA LEU A 382 14.93 15.41 -11.57
C LEU A 382 13.76 16.34 -11.24
N VAL A 383 12.56 16.04 -11.75
CA VAL A 383 11.38 16.92 -11.60
C VAL A 383 10.19 16.18 -11.02
N ILE A 384 9.39 16.91 -10.24
CA ILE A 384 8.11 16.39 -9.76
C ILE A 384 7.12 16.26 -10.93
N PRO A 385 6.31 15.18 -11.00
CA PRO A 385 5.37 14.96 -12.11
C PRO A 385 4.26 16.03 -12.25
N GLY A 386 4.04 16.81 -11.19
CA GLY A 386 3.08 17.90 -11.16
C GLY A 386 3.09 18.61 -9.81
N SER A 387 2.46 19.79 -9.76
CA SER A 387 2.44 20.64 -8.55
C SER A 387 1.89 19.96 -7.30
N ASN A 388 0.98 18.99 -7.46
CA ASN A 388 0.35 18.25 -6.35
C ASN A 388 0.93 16.83 -6.16
N ALA A 389 1.99 16.48 -6.90
CA ALA A 389 2.61 15.14 -6.89
C ALA A 389 3.93 15.10 -6.10
N PHE A 390 4.14 16.08 -5.21
CA PHE A 390 5.30 16.09 -4.32
C PHE A 390 5.22 14.93 -3.32
N ASP A 391 6.36 14.30 -3.08
CA ASP A 391 6.53 13.12 -2.22
C ASP A 391 7.82 13.35 -1.45
N SER A 392 7.72 13.54 -0.13
CA SER A 392 8.88 13.88 0.71
C SER A 392 9.90 12.75 0.83
N LEU A 393 9.54 11.52 0.45
CA LEU A 393 10.46 10.37 0.43
C LEU A 393 11.24 10.29 -0.88
N LYS A 394 10.70 10.83 -1.99
CA LYS A 394 11.31 10.76 -3.32
C LYS A 394 11.90 12.08 -3.81
N HIS A 395 11.37 13.20 -3.34
CA HIS A 395 11.66 14.52 -3.89
C HIS A 395 12.36 15.41 -2.86
N VAL A 396 13.45 16.06 -3.28
CA VAL A 396 14.27 16.93 -2.44
C VAL A 396 13.61 18.30 -2.27
N THR A 397 13.59 18.83 -1.03
CA THR A 397 13.15 20.20 -0.72
C THR A 397 14.30 21.09 -0.27
N ARG A 398 14.12 22.41 -0.45
CA ARG A 398 15.05 23.43 0.08
C ARG A 398 15.19 23.41 1.60
N SER A 399 14.24 22.84 2.34
CA SER A 399 14.32 22.73 3.81
C SER A 399 15.40 21.76 4.29
N ILE A 400 16.00 20.98 3.38
CA ILE A 400 17.10 20.07 3.69
C ILE A 400 18.47 20.79 3.66
N LEU A 401 18.51 22.07 3.24
CA LEU A 401 19.74 22.88 3.20
C LEU A 401 20.06 23.52 4.57
N PRO A 402 21.35 23.68 4.93
CA PRO A 402 22.53 23.54 4.05
C PRO A 402 23.09 22.12 3.98
N ILE A 403 23.30 21.61 2.75
CA ILE A 403 24.13 20.43 2.50
C ILE A 403 25.57 20.85 2.81
N THR A 404 26.21 20.19 3.78
CA THR A 404 27.59 20.48 4.15
C THR A 404 28.49 19.73 3.19
N ILE A 405 29.09 20.44 2.23
CA ILE A 405 30.00 19.85 1.26
C ILE A 405 31.38 19.71 1.90
N HIS A 406 31.90 18.48 1.96
CA HIS A 406 33.25 18.22 2.45
C HIS A 406 34.19 17.97 1.26
N GLU A 407 35.31 18.68 1.22
CA GLU A 407 36.36 18.50 0.21
C GLU A 407 37.45 17.57 0.76
N THR A 408 37.71 16.46 0.08
CA THR A 408 38.84 15.58 0.40
C THR A 408 39.59 15.23 -0.89
N ASN A 409 40.89 15.50 -0.95
CA ASN A 409 41.76 15.24 -2.11
C ASN A 409 41.26 15.85 -3.45
N GLY A 410 40.78 17.10 -3.42
CA GLY A 410 40.30 17.81 -4.61
C GLY A 410 39.02 17.23 -5.24
N THR A 411 38.37 16.29 -4.56
CA THR A 411 37.08 15.71 -4.95
C THR A 411 36.03 16.14 -3.92
N LEU A 412 34.96 16.76 -4.39
CA LEU A 412 33.83 17.19 -3.57
C LEU A 412 32.92 15.98 -3.32
N TRP A 413 32.63 15.69 -2.05
CA TRP A 413 31.71 14.62 -1.67
C TRP A 413 30.49 15.20 -0.94
N ASP A 414 29.31 14.65 -1.27
CA ASP A 414 28.07 14.89 -0.55
C ASP A 414 27.83 13.73 0.43
N MET A 415 27.60 14.07 1.70
CA MET A 415 26.97 13.15 2.64
C MET A 415 25.56 13.68 2.90
N SER A 416 24.57 13.10 2.21
CA SER A 416 23.18 13.23 2.60
C SER A 416 22.97 12.50 3.93
N HIS A 417 23.16 13.22 5.04
CA HIS A 417 22.62 12.79 6.32
C HIS A 417 21.10 12.90 6.23
N HIS A 418 20.47 11.85 5.73
CA HIS A 418 19.06 11.58 6.00
C HIS A 418 18.91 11.50 7.53
N ARG A 419 18.50 12.60 8.15
CA ARG A 419 17.84 12.54 9.46
C ARG A 419 16.52 11.81 9.22
N ALA A 420 16.54 10.51 9.53
CA ALA A 420 15.44 9.57 9.43
C ALA A 420 14.33 9.82 10.47
#